data_AF-A0A6N2BUE3-F1
#
_entry.id   AF-A0A6N2BUE3-F1
#
_cell.length_a   1.000
_cell.length_b   1.000
_cell.length_c   1.000
_cell.angle_alpha   90.00
_cell.angle_beta   90.00
_cell.angle_gamma   90.00
#
_symmetry.space_group_name_H-M   'P 1'
#
loop_
_entity.id
_entity.type
_entity.pdbx_description
1 polymer ?
#
loop_
_entity_poly.entity_id
_entity_poly.type
_entity_poly.pdbx_seq_one_letter_code
_entity_poly.pdbx_strand_id
1 'polypeptide(L)'
;MISKILSNSEKVFDFVVNEGHGVKGLCDIGIQALPKQYVQPLEERITTSIVRTDNSIPLIDASNWDYPKVADQICKATQSWGFFQVINHGVPIEILDNIKETTHRFFNLPTNEKKKYTNSHSSNVRYATSFNPEAEKTLSWRDYLSLVHVFDDEATSFWPTSCRKEALEYLKSCDTVISKILKLLMGGLNVKEIDKETEELLMGLKRINFNYYPKYPNPELSIGVGRHSDISTITLLLQDDIGGGSSINIGDALQIMSNDKYKSVEHCVIANGSHNRVSVPIFLHPKATSVIGPSKEVLQNGEKPIYKQILYGDYTNIFFSKSHDEKDTIKFAKI
;
A
#
# COMPACT_ATOMS: atom_id res chain seq x y z
N MET A 1 20.90 15.06 -26.03
CA MET A 1 20.15 13.79 -25.88
C MET A 1 18.93 13.98 -24.98
N ILE A 2 19.12 14.55 -23.78
CA ILE A 2 18.06 14.84 -22.79
C ILE A 2 16.90 15.70 -23.33
N SER A 3 17.16 16.80 -24.06
CA SER A 3 16.09 17.64 -24.61
C SER A 3 15.21 16.97 -25.66
N LYS A 4 15.72 15.93 -26.36
CA LYS A 4 14.98 15.16 -27.36
C LYS A 4 14.07 14.09 -26.76
N ILE A 5 14.32 13.67 -25.51
CA ILE A 5 13.49 12.69 -24.79
C ILE A 5 12.26 13.40 -24.23
N LEU A 6 12.44 14.57 -23.62
CA LEU A 6 11.38 15.30 -22.91
C LEU A 6 10.33 15.97 -23.82
N SER A 7 10.66 16.22 -25.09
CA SER A 7 9.76 16.88 -26.04
C SER A 7 8.78 15.92 -26.75
N ASN A 8 8.91 14.61 -26.55
CA ASN A 8 8.06 13.61 -27.19
C ASN A 8 7.53 12.62 -26.15
N SER A 9 6.20 12.48 -26.06
CA SER A 9 5.56 11.63 -25.06
C SER A 9 5.91 10.15 -25.19
N GLU A 10 6.05 9.64 -26.41
CA GLU A 10 6.40 8.23 -26.64
C GLU A 10 7.79 7.93 -26.12
N LYS A 11 8.74 8.86 -26.27
CA LYS A 11 10.11 8.69 -25.78
C LYS A 11 10.23 8.69 -24.27
N VAL A 12 9.38 9.45 -23.57
CA VAL A 12 9.35 9.43 -22.11
C VAL A 12 8.76 8.11 -21.61
N PHE A 13 7.67 7.64 -22.21
CA PHE A 13 7.07 6.36 -21.83
C PHE A 13 8.04 5.20 -22.06
N ASP A 14 8.68 5.16 -23.23
CA ASP A 14 9.66 4.13 -23.58
C ASP A 14 10.83 4.12 -22.60
N PHE A 15 11.44 5.28 -22.33
CA PHE A 15 12.54 5.41 -21.36
C PHE A 15 12.13 4.97 -19.94
N VAL A 16 10.99 5.45 -19.45
CA VAL A 16 10.57 5.20 -18.05
C VAL A 16 10.07 3.78 -17.85
N VAL A 17 9.17 3.33 -18.72
CA VAL A 17 8.40 2.09 -18.56
C VAL A 17 9.08 0.93 -19.26
N ASN A 18 9.25 1.00 -20.59
CA ASN A 18 9.74 -0.12 -21.40
C ASN A 18 11.24 -0.40 -21.17
N GLU A 19 12.02 0.67 -21.06
CA GLU A 19 13.44 0.60 -20.76
C GLU A 19 13.70 0.38 -19.25
N GLY A 20 12.71 0.64 -18.38
CA GLY A 20 12.75 0.35 -16.96
C GLY A 20 13.56 1.35 -16.12
N HIS A 21 13.81 2.56 -16.64
CA HIS A 21 14.53 3.59 -15.90
C HIS A 21 13.72 4.16 -14.72
N GLY A 22 12.40 4.10 -14.78
CA GLY A 22 11.53 4.67 -13.75
C GLY A 22 11.54 6.20 -13.71
N VAL A 23 10.73 6.79 -12.84
CA VAL A 23 10.74 8.23 -12.57
C VAL A 23 12.04 8.68 -11.89
N LYS A 24 12.70 7.80 -11.13
CA LYS A 24 14.05 8.08 -10.61
C LYS A 24 15.05 8.29 -11.74
N GLY A 25 15.02 7.45 -12.77
CA GLY A 25 15.92 7.61 -13.92
C GLY A 25 15.70 8.93 -14.67
N LEU A 26 14.46 9.42 -14.74
CA LEU A 26 14.20 10.78 -15.23
C LEU A 26 14.89 11.84 -14.36
N CYS A 27 14.83 11.71 -13.04
CA CYS A 27 15.51 12.64 -12.14
C CYS A 27 17.03 12.58 -12.30
N ASP A 28 17.60 11.39 -12.44
CA ASP A 28 19.04 11.18 -12.60
C ASP A 28 19.60 11.84 -13.86
N ILE A 29 18.80 11.99 -14.93
CA ILE A 29 19.20 12.70 -16.16
C ILE A 29 18.97 14.23 -16.10
N GLY A 30 18.56 14.76 -14.94
CA GLY A 30 18.47 16.21 -14.69
C GLY A 30 17.36 16.92 -15.46
N ILE A 31 16.15 16.33 -15.49
CA ILE A 31 14.99 16.98 -16.11
C ILE A 31 14.73 18.37 -15.52
N GLN A 32 14.39 19.33 -16.38
CA GLN A 32 14.13 20.72 -15.97
C GLN A 32 12.63 21.01 -15.79
N ALA A 33 11.77 20.21 -16.42
CA ALA A 33 10.33 20.36 -16.40
C ALA A 33 9.65 18.98 -16.29
N LEU A 34 8.46 18.95 -15.71
CA LEU A 34 7.69 17.73 -15.52
C LEU A 34 7.16 17.29 -16.88
N PRO A 35 7.40 16.04 -17.33
CA PRO A 35 6.78 15.56 -18.54
C PRO A 35 5.26 15.60 -18.41
N LYS A 36 4.56 15.99 -19.49
CA LYS A 36 3.10 16.18 -19.51
C LYS A 36 2.31 14.97 -19.00
N GLN A 37 2.87 13.76 -19.12
CA GLN A 37 2.25 12.51 -18.67
C GLN A 37 2.11 12.40 -17.15
N TYR A 38 2.83 13.23 -16.38
CA TYR A 38 2.76 13.25 -14.91
C TYR A 38 2.00 14.46 -14.38
N VAL A 39 1.53 15.34 -15.27
CA VAL A 39 0.76 16.54 -14.90
C VAL A 39 -0.68 16.13 -14.65
N GLN A 40 -1.10 16.13 -13.38
CA GLN A 40 -2.45 15.76 -12.98
C GLN A 40 -3.49 16.76 -13.50
N PRO A 41 -4.70 16.29 -13.87
CA PRO A 41 -5.87 17.15 -14.09
C PRO A 41 -6.14 18.04 -12.89
N LEU A 42 -6.79 19.19 -13.10
CA LEU A 42 -6.95 20.20 -12.04
C LEU A 42 -7.72 19.66 -10.82
N GLU A 43 -8.71 18.81 -11.08
CA GLU A 43 -9.56 18.12 -10.11
C GLU A 43 -8.82 17.06 -9.26
N GLU A 44 -7.73 16.52 -9.80
CA GLU A 44 -6.87 15.54 -9.12
C GLU A 44 -5.64 16.17 -8.45
N ARG A 45 -5.35 17.44 -8.74
CA ARG A 45 -4.26 18.16 -8.05
C ARG A 45 -4.62 18.39 -6.59
N ILE A 46 -3.79 17.87 -5.71
CA ILE A 46 -3.97 17.98 -4.27
C ILE A 46 -3.14 19.15 -3.77
N THR A 47 -3.82 20.18 -3.28
CA THR A 47 -3.19 21.36 -2.69
C THR A 47 -3.21 21.26 -1.17
N THR A 48 -2.10 21.63 -0.54
CA THR A 48 -1.99 21.62 0.93
C THR A 48 -2.86 22.69 1.60
N SER A 49 -3.41 23.63 0.83
CA SER A 49 -4.38 24.64 1.31
C SER A 49 -5.70 24.04 1.84
N ILE A 50 -5.97 22.76 1.54
CA ILE A 50 -7.17 22.03 2.02
C ILE A 50 -6.88 21.28 3.34
N VAL A 51 -5.60 21.22 3.78
CA VAL A 51 -5.24 20.47 4.98
C VAL A 51 -5.77 21.17 6.23
N ARG A 52 -6.72 20.51 6.88
CA ARG A 52 -7.23 20.88 8.19
C ARG A 52 -6.20 20.54 9.26
N THR A 53 -5.76 21.54 10.02
CA THR A 53 -4.78 21.35 11.11
C THR A 53 -5.46 21.08 12.46
N ASP A 54 -6.80 21.19 12.53
CA ASP A 54 -7.58 21.01 13.75
C ASP A 54 -7.92 19.54 14.04
N ASN A 55 -7.56 18.62 13.14
CA ASN A 55 -7.88 17.21 13.29
C ASN A 55 -6.78 16.33 12.68
N SER A 56 -6.42 15.25 13.36
CA SER A 56 -5.40 14.30 12.92
C SER A 56 -5.89 12.87 13.10
N ILE A 57 -5.34 11.95 12.31
CA ILE A 57 -5.62 10.52 12.51
C ILE A 57 -5.24 10.10 13.95
N PRO A 58 -5.98 9.17 14.57
CA PRO A 58 -5.69 8.74 15.94
C PRO A 58 -4.29 8.18 16.08
N LEU A 59 -3.55 8.60 17.12
CA LEU A 59 -2.26 8.04 17.51
C LEU A 59 -2.47 7.09 18.70
N ILE A 60 -2.08 5.83 18.53
CA ILE A 60 -2.31 4.76 19.50
C ILE A 60 -0.97 4.26 20.05
N ASP A 61 -0.81 4.33 21.37
CA ASP A 61 0.32 3.74 22.08
C ASP A 61 0.03 2.25 22.35
N ALA A 62 0.83 1.39 21.71
CA ALA A 62 0.71 -0.06 21.80
C ALA A 62 1.77 -0.69 22.71
N SER A 63 2.36 0.07 23.63
CA SER A 63 3.30 -0.43 24.65
C SER A 63 2.69 -1.53 25.53
N ASN A 64 1.36 -1.51 25.74
CA ASN A 64 0.62 -2.56 26.43
C ASN A 64 -0.62 -3.00 25.62
N TRP A 65 -0.43 -3.99 24.75
CA TRP A 65 -1.48 -4.56 23.91
C TRP A 65 -2.64 -5.20 24.68
N ASP A 66 -2.40 -5.67 25.90
CA ASP A 66 -3.42 -6.31 26.73
C ASP A 66 -4.27 -5.29 27.50
N TYR A 67 -3.92 -4.00 27.42
CA TYR A 67 -4.69 -2.94 28.04
C TYR A 67 -6.00 -2.72 27.27
N PRO A 68 -7.19 -2.89 27.89
CA PRO A 68 -8.46 -2.84 27.17
C PRO A 68 -8.71 -1.57 26.36
N LYS A 69 -8.13 -0.43 26.80
CA LYS A 69 -8.26 0.84 26.06
C LYS A 69 -7.61 0.80 24.69
N VAL A 70 -6.56 0.00 24.48
CA VAL A 70 -5.91 -0.14 23.16
C VAL A 70 -6.89 -0.77 22.16
N ALA A 71 -7.59 -1.82 22.58
CA ALA A 71 -8.63 -2.46 21.78
C ALA A 71 -9.74 -1.46 21.38
N ASP A 72 -10.25 -0.70 22.36
CA ASP A 72 -11.28 0.30 22.15
C ASP A 72 -10.83 1.42 21.22
N GLN A 73 -9.59 1.91 21.38
CA GLN A 73 -9.02 2.97 20.54
C GLN A 73 -8.87 2.50 19.09
N ILE A 74 -8.33 1.29 18.88
CA ILE A 74 -8.18 0.71 17.54
C ILE A 74 -9.55 0.55 16.89
N CYS A 75 -10.52 -0.08 17.57
CA CYS A 75 -11.86 -0.28 17.01
C CYS A 75 -12.58 1.03 16.71
N LYS A 76 -12.45 2.05 17.57
CA LYS A 76 -13.05 3.37 17.32
C LYS A 76 -12.39 4.07 16.15
N ALA A 77 -11.06 4.02 16.06
CA ALA A 77 -10.32 4.61 14.95
C ALA A 77 -10.71 3.96 13.62
N THR A 78 -10.82 2.64 13.55
CA THR A 78 -11.20 1.93 12.31
C THR A 78 -12.67 2.11 11.92
N GLN A 79 -13.56 2.42 12.88
CA GLN A 79 -14.97 2.75 12.62
C GLN A 79 -15.18 4.19 12.14
N SER A 80 -14.42 5.15 12.68
CA SER A 80 -14.63 6.59 12.43
C SER A 80 -13.68 7.17 11.38
N TRP A 81 -12.44 6.69 11.34
CA TRP A 81 -11.40 7.18 10.45
C TRP A 81 -11.00 6.17 9.38
N GLY A 82 -11.04 4.87 9.70
CA GLY A 82 -10.45 3.84 8.84
C GLY A 82 -8.93 3.80 8.84
N PHE A 83 -8.29 4.69 9.60
CA PHE A 83 -6.85 4.88 9.74
C PHE A 83 -6.47 5.13 11.20
N PHE A 84 -5.26 4.74 11.58
CA PHE A 84 -4.59 5.18 12.81
C PHE A 84 -3.07 5.07 12.69
N GLN A 85 -2.34 5.85 13.49
CA GLN A 85 -0.92 5.66 13.73
C GLN A 85 -0.70 4.79 14.96
N VAL A 86 0.37 4.02 14.95
CA VAL A 86 0.76 3.19 16.09
C VAL A 86 2.21 3.47 16.49
N ILE A 87 2.44 3.63 17.79
CA ILE A 87 3.78 3.77 18.39
C ILE A 87 3.96 2.70 19.47
N ASN A 88 5.22 2.45 19.85
CA ASN A 88 5.58 1.42 20.82
C ASN A 88 5.01 0.03 20.47
N HIS A 89 4.84 -0.26 19.18
CA HIS A 89 4.26 -1.51 18.68
C HIS A 89 5.15 -2.74 18.90
N GLY A 90 6.43 -2.53 19.23
CA GLY A 90 7.38 -3.59 19.59
C GLY A 90 8.26 -4.10 18.45
N VAL A 91 8.19 -3.51 17.25
CA VAL A 91 9.18 -3.78 16.20
C VAL A 91 10.44 -2.95 16.51
N PRO A 92 11.64 -3.55 16.56
CA PRO A 92 12.87 -2.82 16.80
C PRO A 92 13.09 -1.69 15.78
N ILE A 93 13.47 -0.51 16.27
CA ILE A 93 13.72 0.68 15.43
C ILE A 93 14.79 0.38 14.38
N GLU A 94 15.83 -0.37 14.74
CA GLU A 94 16.90 -0.79 13.84
C GLU A 94 16.35 -1.54 12.61
N ILE A 95 15.32 -2.38 12.78
CA ILE A 95 14.71 -3.12 11.66
C ILE A 95 13.93 -2.15 10.75
N LEU A 96 13.24 -1.17 11.32
CA LEU A 96 12.52 -0.13 10.57
C LEU A 96 13.48 0.76 9.78
N ASP A 97 14.61 1.15 10.38
CA ASP A 97 15.62 1.96 9.72
C ASP A 97 16.36 1.18 8.64
N ASN A 98 16.72 -0.08 8.91
CA ASN A 98 17.38 -0.96 7.95
C ASN A 98 16.51 -1.17 6.70
N ILE A 99 15.19 -1.36 6.83
CA ILE A 99 14.32 -1.56 5.67
C ILE A 99 14.14 -0.27 4.85
N LYS A 100 14.10 0.91 5.50
CA LYS A 100 14.10 2.22 4.82
C LYS A 100 15.40 2.42 4.03
N GLU A 101 16.56 2.19 4.66
CA GLU A 101 17.85 2.32 4.00
C GLU A 101 18.00 1.31 2.85
N THR A 102 17.60 0.07 3.07
CA THR A 102 17.60 -0.99 2.04
C THR A 102 16.74 -0.59 0.84
N THR A 103 15.59 0.03 1.09
CA THR A 103 14.74 0.57 0.02
C THR A 103 15.50 1.60 -0.81
N HIS A 104 16.13 2.59 -0.18
CA HIS A 104 16.98 3.55 -0.89
C HIS A 104 18.11 2.87 -1.68
N ARG A 105 18.79 1.89 -1.07
CA ARG A 105 19.88 1.13 -1.68
C ARG A 105 19.43 0.42 -2.95
N PHE A 106 18.28 -0.26 -2.90
CA PHE A 106 17.71 -0.95 -4.06
C PHE A 106 17.44 0.02 -5.22
N PHE A 107 16.78 1.16 -4.97
CA PHE A 107 16.46 2.11 -6.05
C PHE A 107 17.69 2.85 -6.61
N ASN A 108 18.78 2.92 -5.84
CA ASN A 108 20.08 3.43 -6.28
C ASN A 108 20.94 2.42 -7.04
N LEU A 109 20.51 1.16 -7.17
CA LEU A 109 21.20 0.20 -8.03
C LEU A 109 21.16 0.65 -9.50
N PRO A 110 22.16 0.24 -10.30
CA PRO A 110 22.14 0.44 -11.76
C PRO A 110 20.85 -0.07 -12.40
N THR A 111 20.35 0.62 -13.44
CA THR A 111 19.09 0.26 -14.10
C THR A 111 19.08 -1.20 -14.58
N ASN A 112 20.19 -1.70 -15.12
CA ASN A 112 20.31 -3.10 -15.57
C ASN A 112 20.17 -4.12 -14.44
N GLU A 113 20.44 -3.74 -13.18
CA GLU A 113 20.21 -4.60 -12.02
C GLU A 113 18.74 -4.58 -11.60
N LYS A 114 18.09 -3.41 -11.59
CA LYS A 114 16.66 -3.28 -11.24
C LYS A 114 15.75 -3.88 -12.31
N LYS A 115 16.09 -3.69 -13.60
CA LYS A 115 15.27 -4.14 -14.74
C LYS A 115 15.10 -5.66 -14.80
N LYS A 116 15.99 -6.44 -14.16
CA LYS A 116 15.83 -7.90 -14.01
C LYS A 116 14.48 -8.30 -13.39
N TYR A 117 13.86 -7.38 -12.65
CA TYR A 117 12.60 -7.60 -11.95
C TYR A 117 11.38 -6.97 -12.65
N THR A 118 11.50 -6.32 -13.82
CA THR A 118 10.30 -5.86 -14.56
C THR A 118 9.50 -7.02 -15.15
N ASN A 119 10.22 -8.00 -15.69
CA ASN A 119 9.70 -9.27 -16.22
C ASN A 119 10.35 -10.43 -15.46
N SER A 120 10.10 -10.51 -14.15
CA SER A 120 10.63 -11.58 -13.30
C SER A 120 10.13 -12.95 -13.74
N HIS A 121 10.91 -14.00 -13.46
CA HIS A 121 10.52 -15.39 -13.68
C HIS A 121 9.41 -15.85 -12.72
N SER A 122 9.20 -15.13 -11.61
CA SER A 122 8.07 -15.33 -10.70
C SER A 122 7.13 -14.13 -10.77
N SER A 123 5.82 -14.40 -10.86
CA SER A 123 4.75 -13.40 -10.77
C SER A 123 4.68 -12.70 -9.41
N ASN A 124 5.40 -13.22 -8.40
CA ASN A 124 5.45 -12.68 -7.06
C ASN A 124 6.51 -11.59 -6.86
N VAL A 125 7.30 -11.27 -7.89
CA VAL A 125 8.30 -10.18 -7.85
C VAL A 125 8.13 -9.27 -9.04
N ARG A 126 7.91 -7.98 -8.80
CA ARG A 126 7.74 -6.99 -9.86
C ARG A 126 8.34 -5.65 -9.49
N TYR A 127 9.33 -5.19 -10.26
CA TYR A 127 9.79 -3.80 -10.28
C TYR A 127 9.09 -3.06 -11.40
N ALA A 128 8.52 -1.89 -11.12
CA ALA A 128 7.85 -1.07 -12.12
C ALA A 128 7.77 0.39 -11.65
N THR A 129 7.15 1.21 -12.47
CA THR A 129 6.82 2.62 -12.22
C THR A 129 5.32 2.83 -12.34
N SER A 130 4.82 3.89 -11.71
CA SER A 130 3.40 4.23 -11.63
C SER A 130 2.58 3.08 -10.99
N PHE A 131 1.26 3.00 -11.23
CA PHE A 131 0.46 1.87 -10.75
C PHE A 131 0.21 0.85 -11.88
N ASN A 132 -0.37 1.34 -12.98
CA ASN A 132 -0.60 0.56 -14.19
C ASN A 132 -0.44 1.51 -15.39
N PRO A 133 0.81 1.73 -15.85
CA PRO A 133 1.09 2.74 -16.87
C PRO A 133 0.26 2.64 -18.15
N GLU A 134 -0.16 1.43 -18.51
CA GLU A 134 -0.96 1.16 -19.72
C GLU A 134 -2.44 1.56 -19.57
N ALA A 135 -2.96 1.57 -18.34
CA ALA A 135 -4.35 1.92 -18.04
C ALA A 135 -4.51 3.33 -17.44
N GLU A 136 -3.41 3.93 -16.97
CA GLU A 136 -3.40 5.26 -16.36
C GLU A 136 -3.50 6.37 -17.41
N LYS A 137 -4.46 7.29 -17.24
CA LYS A 137 -4.54 8.52 -18.05
C LYS A 137 -3.39 9.48 -17.74
N THR A 138 -3.02 9.56 -16.46
CA THR A 138 -1.89 10.35 -15.96
C THR A 138 -1.05 9.43 -15.08
N LEU A 139 0.25 9.38 -15.35
CA LEU A 139 1.20 8.54 -14.63
C LEU A 139 1.45 9.08 -13.23
N SER A 140 1.64 8.15 -12.29
CA SER A 140 2.03 8.45 -10.91
C SER A 140 3.54 8.68 -10.78
N TRP A 141 3.96 9.65 -9.98
CA TRP A 141 5.36 10.00 -9.70
C TRP A 141 5.98 9.06 -8.65
N ARG A 142 6.05 7.77 -8.99
CA ARG A 142 6.50 6.70 -8.08
C ARG A 142 7.14 5.55 -8.84
N ASP A 143 8.29 5.10 -8.36
CA ASP A 143 8.84 3.78 -8.67
C ASP A 143 8.51 2.81 -7.54
N TYR A 144 8.32 1.52 -7.84
CA TYR A 144 8.06 0.52 -6.82
C TYR A 144 8.67 -0.85 -7.14
N LEU A 145 9.01 -1.59 -6.08
CA LEU A 145 9.28 -3.02 -6.11
C LEU A 145 8.23 -3.72 -5.25
N SER A 146 7.41 -4.57 -5.86
CA SER A 146 6.39 -5.38 -5.20
C SER A 146 6.91 -6.80 -5.01
N LEU A 147 6.85 -7.28 -3.77
CA LEU A 147 7.25 -8.63 -3.38
C LEU A 147 6.08 -9.31 -2.66
N VAL A 148 5.63 -10.43 -3.22
CA VAL A 148 4.60 -11.26 -2.59
C VAL A 148 5.31 -12.38 -1.82
N HIS A 149 4.98 -12.51 -0.54
CA HIS A 149 5.47 -13.56 0.33
C HIS A 149 4.39 -14.65 0.45
N VAL A 150 4.76 -15.86 0.00
CA VAL A 150 3.94 -17.08 0.15
C VAL A 150 4.66 -18.06 1.08
N PHE A 151 5.95 -18.30 0.83
CA PHE A 151 6.85 -19.08 1.69
C PHE A 151 8.33 -18.66 1.47
N ASP A 152 9.17 -18.93 2.46
CA ASP A 152 10.56 -18.44 2.51
C ASP A 152 11.45 -18.97 1.37
N ASP A 153 11.22 -20.20 0.89
CA ASP A 153 11.99 -20.79 -0.21
C ASP A 153 11.79 -20.05 -1.53
N GLU A 154 10.56 -19.60 -1.81
CA GLU A 154 10.26 -18.79 -2.99
C GLU A 154 10.94 -17.42 -2.88
N ALA A 155 10.79 -16.76 -1.72
CA ALA A 155 11.46 -15.50 -1.47
C ALA A 155 12.99 -15.62 -1.65
N THR A 156 13.58 -16.70 -1.13
CA THR A 156 15.00 -17.04 -1.26
C THR A 156 15.43 -17.28 -2.71
N SER A 157 14.52 -17.76 -3.56
CA SER A 157 14.83 -18.05 -4.96
C SER A 157 14.69 -16.82 -5.86
N PHE A 158 13.68 -15.97 -5.63
CA PHE A 158 13.28 -14.95 -6.61
C PHE A 158 13.41 -13.50 -6.14
N TRP A 159 13.40 -13.22 -4.83
CA TRP A 159 13.50 -11.83 -4.36
C TRP A 159 14.91 -11.27 -4.58
N PRO A 160 15.04 -9.95 -4.82
CA PRO A 160 16.36 -9.35 -5.05
C PRO A 160 17.30 -9.58 -3.88
N THR A 161 18.47 -10.14 -4.17
CA THR A 161 19.50 -10.45 -3.16
C THR A 161 19.97 -9.21 -2.41
N SER A 162 19.87 -8.03 -3.03
CA SER A 162 20.21 -6.73 -2.46
C SER A 162 19.28 -6.25 -1.34
N CYS A 163 18.07 -6.83 -1.20
CA CYS A 163 17.11 -6.41 -0.19
C CYS A 163 16.35 -7.55 0.51
N ARG A 164 16.52 -8.79 0.06
CA ARG A 164 15.73 -9.93 0.52
C ARG A 164 15.83 -10.16 2.03
N LYS A 165 17.04 -10.10 2.59
CA LYS A 165 17.27 -10.40 4.01
C LYS A 165 16.48 -9.44 4.89
N GLU A 166 16.67 -8.14 4.66
CA GLU A 166 16.03 -7.08 5.42
C GLU A 166 14.51 -7.09 5.21
N ALA A 167 14.02 -7.41 4.00
CA ALA A 167 12.59 -7.56 3.73
C ALA A 167 11.94 -8.69 4.54
N LEU A 168 12.58 -9.87 4.58
CA LEU A 168 12.08 -11.02 5.36
C LEU A 168 12.16 -10.76 6.86
N GLU A 169 13.22 -10.13 7.33
CA GLU A 169 13.39 -9.75 8.74
C GLU A 169 12.33 -8.73 9.18
N TYR A 170 12.05 -7.73 8.35
CA TYR A 170 10.99 -6.76 8.59
C TYR A 170 9.60 -7.40 8.62
N LEU A 171 9.27 -8.25 7.63
CA LEU A 171 8.00 -8.98 7.61
C LEU A 171 7.80 -9.81 8.88
N LYS A 172 8.80 -10.63 9.23
CA LYS A 172 8.75 -11.48 10.42
C LYS A 172 8.58 -10.68 11.72
N SER A 173 9.21 -9.51 11.80
CA SER A 173 9.10 -8.64 12.97
C SER A 173 7.71 -8.00 13.07
N CYS A 174 7.10 -7.66 11.94
CA CYS A 174 5.76 -7.10 11.86
C CYS A 174 4.65 -8.13 12.13
N ASP A 175 4.90 -9.43 11.95
CA ASP A 175 3.89 -10.48 12.16
C ASP A 175 3.24 -10.43 13.53
N THR A 176 4.02 -10.18 14.58
CA THR A 176 3.48 -10.07 15.94
C THR A 176 2.52 -8.88 16.06
N VAL A 177 2.85 -7.73 15.45
CA VAL A 177 2.00 -6.54 15.46
C VAL A 177 0.72 -6.79 14.67
N ILE A 178 0.86 -7.35 13.48
CA ILE A 178 -0.24 -7.72 12.59
C ILE A 178 -1.23 -8.67 13.30
N SER A 179 -0.73 -9.75 13.89
CA SER A 179 -1.58 -10.73 14.59
C SER A 179 -2.32 -10.11 15.77
N LYS A 180 -1.69 -9.20 16.53
CA LYS A 180 -2.34 -8.49 17.63
C LYS A 180 -3.44 -7.55 17.12
N ILE A 181 -3.17 -6.76 16.09
CA ILE A 181 -4.16 -5.85 15.50
C ILE A 181 -5.37 -6.63 14.97
N LEU A 182 -5.15 -7.72 14.24
CA LEU A 182 -6.25 -8.55 13.73
C LEU A 182 -7.05 -9.17 14.86
N LYS A 183 -6.41 -9.71 15.91
CA LYS A 183 -7.12 -10.22 17.10
C LYS A 183 -8.03 -9.17 17.73
N LEU A 184 -7.53 -7.93 17.90
CA LEU A 184 -8.32 -6.85 18.48
C LEU A 184 -9.49 -6.43 17.58
N LEU A 185 -9.27 -6.32 16.26
CA LEU A 185 -10.32 -5.98 15.30
C LEU A 185 -11.38 -7.08 15.20
N MET A 186 -10.97 -8.34 15.16
CA MET A 186 -11.88 -9.49 15.11
C MET A 186 -12.66 -9.64 16.42
N GLY A 187 -12.02 -9.40 17.58
CA GLY A 187 -12.70 -9.28 18.86
C GLY A 187 -13.77 -8.18 18.87
N GLY A 188 -13.48 -7.04 18.23
CA GLY A 188 -14.47 -5.98 18.00
C GLY A 188 -15.64 -6.39 17.08
N LEU A 189 -15.52 -7.49 16.33
CA LEU A 189 -16.61 -8.12 15.55
C LEU A 189 -17.28 -9.27 16.30
N ASN A 190 -16.97 -9.47 17.59
CA ASN A 190 -17.41 -10.59 18.43
C ASN A 190 -16.83 -11.96 18.03
N VAL A 191 -15.75 -11.98 17.25
CA VAL A 191 -15.00 -13.21 16.93
C VAL A 191 -14.06 -13.49 18.10
N LYS A 192 -14.30 -14.59 18.82
CA LYS A 192 -13.58 -14.92 20.06
C LYS A 192 -12.16 -15.43 19.81
N GLU A 193 -11.99 -16.23 18.76
CA GLU A 193 -10.72 -16.85 18.40
C GLU A 193 -10.55 -16.77 16.88
N ILE A 194 -9.31 -16.55 16.43
CA ILE A 194 -8.94 -16.63 15.02
C ILE A 194 -8.42 -18.04 14.80
N ASP A 195 -9.24 -18.89 14.19
CA ASP A 195 -8.82 -20.21 13.73
C ASP A 195 -8.02 -20.11 12.43
N LYS A 196 -7.52 -21.25 11.95
CA LYS A 196 -6.71 -21.32 10.74
C LYS A 196 -7.46 -20.82 9.50
N GLU A 197 -8.76 -21.11 9.38
CA GLU A 197 -9.57 -20.68 8.24
C GLU A 197 -9.72 -19.15 8.23
N THR A 198 -10.00 -18.55 9.40
CA THR A 198 -10.09 -17.11 9.58
C THR A 198 -8.75 -16.42 9.35
N GLU A 199 -7.65 -17.01 9.83
CA GLU A 199 -6.30 -16.50 9.58
C GLU A 199 -5.97 -16.49 8.09
N GLU A 200 -6.24 -17.59 7.39
CA GLU A 200 -6.07 -17.68 5.93
C GLU A 200 -6.97 -16.71 5.16
N LEU A 201 -8.17 -16.44 5.66
CA LEU A 201 -9.08 -15.45 5.08
C LEU A 201 -8.57 -14.01 5.27
N LEU A 202 -8.01 -13.69 6.43
CA LEU A 202 -7.55 -12.33 6.76
C LEU A 202 -6.18 -12.01 6.18
N MET A 203 -5.26 -12.97 6.16
CA MET A 203 -3.85 -12.74 5.80
C MET A 203 -3.23 -13.87 4.96
N GLY A 204 -4.03 -14.59 4.18
CA GLY A 204 -3.58 -15.70 3.34
C GLY A 204 -2.52 -15.34 2.29
N LEU A 205 -2.32 -14.06 2.00
CA LEU A 205 -1.22 -13.54 1.20
C LEU A 205 -0.68 -12.24 1.81
N LYS A 206 0.64 -12.12 1.94
CA LYS A 206 1.32 -10.88 2.35
C LYS A 206 2.06 -10.29 1.16
N ARG A 207 1.81 -9.02 0.87
CA ARG A 207 2.56 -8.26 -0.14
C ARG A 207 3.30 -7.13 0.53
N ILE A 208 4.61 -7.03 0.30
CA ILE A 208 5.41 -5.89 0.70
C ILE A 208 5.81 -5.10 -0.53
N ASN A 209 5.53 -3.80 -0.54
CA ASN A 209 6.04 -2.91 -1.57
C ASN A 209 7.12 -2.03 -1.00
N PHE A 210 8.15 -1.81 -1.80
CA PHE A 210 9.15 -0.79 -1.60
C PHE A 210 8.78 0.33 -2.56
N ASN A 211 8.28 1.46 -2.05
CA ASN A 211 7.95 2.60 -2.88
C ASN A 211 9.05 3.66 -2.79
N TYR A 212 9.36 4.27 -3.93
CA TYR A 212 10.29 5.38 -4.03
C TYR A 212 9.63 6.54 -4.78
N TYR A 213 9.67 7.71 -4.15
CA TYR A 213 9.09 8.94 -4.67
C TYR A 213 10.23 9.96 -4.84
N PRO A 214 10.76 10.13 -6.07
CA PRO A 214 11.82 11.11 -6.31
C PRO A 214 11.34 12.53 -6.00
N LYS A 215 12.24 13.38 -5.50
CA LYS A 215 11.95 14.80 -5.31
C LYS A 215 11.68 15.47 -6.65
N TYR A 216 10.71 16.38 -6.70
CA TYR A 216 10.42 17.13 -7.91
C TYR A 216 10.01 18.59 -7.62
N PRO A 217 10.64 19.61 -8.25
CA PRO A 217 10.46 21.02 -7.88
C PRO A 217 9.04 21.59 -7.94
N ASN A 218 8.14 21.04 -8.76
CA ASN A 218 6.73 21.46 -8.84
C ASN A 218 5.80 20.31 -8.40
N PRO A 219 5.84 19.91 -7.11
CA PRO A 219 5.14 18.72 -6.61
C PRO A 219 3.62 18.86 -6.71
N GLU A 220 3.07 20.07 -6.74
CA GLU A 220 1.65 20.36 -6.87
C GLU A 220 1.05 19.99 -8.24
N LEU A 221 1.91 19.76 -9.24
CA LEU A 221 1.49 19.33 -10.57
C LEU A 221 1.34 17.81 -10.68
N SER A 222 1.87 17.04 -9.72
CA SER A 222 1.89 15.58 -9.78
C SER A 222 1.40 14.93 -8.49
N ILE A 223 1.35 13.60 -8.50
CA ILE A 223 0.97 12.81 -7.34
C ILE A 223 1.83 11.56 -7.28
N GLY A 224 2.21 11.13 -6.09
CA GLY A 224 2.90 9.86 -5.89
C GLY A 224 1.96 8.67 -6.07
N VAL A 225 0.73 8.76 -5.55
CA VAL A 225 -0.36 7.78 -5.75
C VAL A 225 -1.70 8.50 -5.76
N GLY A 226 -2.53 8.23 -6.77
CA GLY A 226 -3.90 8.73 -6.91
C GLY A 226 -4.82 8.43 -5.71
N ARG A 227 -6.00 9.05 -5.70
CA ARG A 227 -7.04 8.76 -4.71
C ARG A 227 -7.56 7.34 -4.89
N HIS A 228 -7.34 6.49 -3.89
CA HIS A 228 -7.77 5.10 -3.91
C HIS A 228 -8.12 4.62 -2.50
N SER A 229 -8.84 3.50 -2.43
CA SER A 229 -8.97 2.71 -1.21
C SER A 229 -8.26 1.38 -1.41
N ASP A 230 -7.62 0.87 -0.36
CA ASP A 230 -6.94 -0.42 -0.43
C ASP A 230 -7.95 -1.56 -0.52
N ILE A 231 -7.67 -2.57 -1.35
CA ILE A 231 -8.47 -3.81 -1.41
C ILE A 231 -8.00 -4.88 -0.41
N SER A 232 -7.00 -4.56 0.40
CA SER A 232 -6.44 -5.43 1.44
C SER A 232 -7.48 -5.72 2.54
N THR A 233 -7.16 -6.63 3.44
CA THR A 233 -7.81 -6.74 4.75
C THR A 233 -7.39 -5.55 5.60
N ILE A 234 -6.08 -5.40 5.79
CA ILE A 234 -5.44 -4.23 6.39
C ILE A 234 -4.12 -3.95 5.68
N THR A 235 -3.65 -2.72 5.78
CA THR A 235 -2.33 -2.29 5.33
C THR A 235 -1.56 -1.75 6.53
N LEU A 236 -0.34 -2.23 6.74
CA LEU A 236 0.63 -1.65 7.67
C LEU A 236 1.66 -0.86 6.86
N LEU A 237 1.62 0.46 6.97
CA LEU A 237 2.49 1.37 6.23
C LEU A 237 3.62 1.87 7.14
N LEU A 238 4.87 1.61 6.76
CA LEU A 238 6.03 2.30 7.30
C LEU A 238 6.43 3.44 6.36
N GLN A 239 6.50 4.66 6.89
CA GLN A 239 6.94 5.83 6.14
C GLN A 239 8.33 6.29 6.58
N ASP A 240 8.98 7.08 5.74
CA ASP A 240 10.14 7.88 6.14
C ASP A 240 9.78 8.97 7.15
N ASP A 241 10.81 9.65 7.67
CA ASP A 241 10.68 10.68 8.70
C ASP A 241 9.89 11.92 8.21
N ILE A 242 9.63 12.01 6.91
CA ILE A 242 8.78 13.03 6.29
C ILE A 242 7.30 12.60 6.33
N GLY A 243 7.01 11.31 6.18
CA GLY A 243 5.67 10.77 6.08
C GLY A 243 4.94 10.51 7.40
N GLY A 244 5.66 10.36 8.52
CA GLY A 244 5.04 10.31 9.85
C GLY A 244 4.93 8.91 10.48
N GLY A 245 5.92 8.03 10.26
CA GLY A 245 6.07 6.79 11.02
C GLY A 245 5.21 5.61 10.53
N SER A 246 4.73 4.79 11.48
CA SER A 246 3.93 3.58 11.21
C SER A 246 2.43 3.87 11.31
N SER A 247 1.68 3.59 10.24
CA SER A 247 0.23 3.71 10.21
C SER A 247 -0.46 2.44 9.74
N ILE A 248 -1.71 2.25 10.17
CA ILE A 248 -2.56 1.15 9.74
C ILE A 248 -3.83 1.71 9.15
N ASN A 249 -4.27 1.11 8.05
CA ASN A 249 -5.60 1.35 7.50
C ASN A 249 -6.34 0.06 7.16
N ILE A 250 -7.66 0.19 7.19
CA ILE A 250 -8.58 -0.85 6.79
C ILE A 250 -8.69 -0.85 5.26
N GLY A 251 -8.72 -2.05 4.67
CA GLY A 251 -9.04 -2.20 3.26
C GLY A 251 -10.44 -2.78 3.04
N ASP A 252 -10.87 -2.79 1.78
CA ASP A 252 -12.23 -3.15 1.38
C ASP A 252 -12.61 -4.57 1.82
N ALA A 253 -11.65 -5.50 1.85
CA ALA A 253 -11.93 -6.88 2.27
C ALA A 253 -12.44 -6.92 3.72
N LEU A 254 -11.81 -6.20 4.66
CA LEU A 254 -12.26 -6.16 6.04
C LEU A 254 -13.50 -5.28 6.23
N GLN A 255 -13.68 -4.22 5.42
CA GLN A 255 -14.95 -3.47 5.40
C GLN A 255 -16.13 -4.37 5.00
N ILE A 256 -15.95 -5.23 3.99
CA ILE A 256 -16.96 -6.21 3.56
C ILE A 256 -17.22 -7.24 4.67
N MET A 257 -16.17 -7.85 5.23
CA MET A 257 -16.29 -8.86 6.30
C MET A 257 -16.93 -8.34 7.58
N SER A 258 -16.70 -7.06 7.89
CA SER A 258 -17.26 -6.37 9.05
C SER A 258 -18.64 -5.77 8.80
N ASN A 259 -19.23 -6.00 7.64
CA ASN A 259 -20.53 -5.45 7.23
C ASN A 259 -20.63 -3.93 7.46
N ASP A 260 -19.66 -3.18 6.95
CA ASP A 260 -19.52 -1.72 7.13
C ASP A 260 -19.17 -1.25 8.54
N LYS A 261 -18.90 -2.12 9.52
CA LYS A 261 -18.45 -1.65 10.83
C LYS A 261 -17.09 -0.95 10.75
N TYR A 262 -16.10 -1.56 10.08
CA TYR A 262 -14.82 -0.92 9.82
C TYR A 262 -14.80 -0.26 8.44
N LYS A 263 -14.12 0.89 8.33
CA LYS A 263 -14.16 1.74 7.14
C LYS A 263 -12.85 1.66 6.39
N SER A 264 -12.88 1.11 5.19
CA SER A 264 -11.87 1.41 4.17
C SER A 264 -12.12 2.84 3.67
N VAL A 265 -11.08 3.64 3.52
CA VAL A 265 -11.22 5.06 3.16
C VAL A 265 -10.25 5.45 2.06
N GLU A 266 -10.68 6.47 1.30
CA GLU A 266 -9.85 7.03 0.25
C GLU A 266 -8.65 7.75 0.84
N HIS A 267 -7.50 7.49 0.25
CA HIS A 267 -6.24 8.12 0.58
C HIS A 267 -5.38 8.26 -0.67
N CYS A 268 -4.32 9.05 -0.57
CA CYS A 268 -3.44 9.39 -1.67
C CYS A 268 -2.04 9.70 -1.14
N VAL A 269 -1.06 9.80 -2.03
CA VAL A 269 0.31 10.18 -1.68
C VAL A 269 0.72 11.40 -2.49
N ILE A 270 0.94 12.53 -1.83
CA ILE A 270 1.43 13.75 -2.49
C ILE A 270 2.91 13.63 -2.88
N ALA A 271 3.27 14.24 -4.01
CA ALA A 271 4.67 14.40 -4.38
C ALA A 271 5.38 15.37 -3.43
N ASN A 272 6.70 15.26 -3.32
CA ASN A 272 7.52 16.13 -2.47
C ASN A 272 8.57 16.86 -3.31
N GLY A 273 8.76 18.16 -3.06
CA GLY A 273 9.73 18.97 -3.80
C GLY A 273 11.12 19.08 -3.17
N SER A 274 11.28 18.66 -1.92
CA SER A 274 12.49 18.92 -1.14
C SER A 274 13.38 17.68 -1.01
N HIS A 275 12.78 16.50 -0.86
CA HIS A 275 13.47 15.27 -0.53
C HIS A 275 12.92 14.09 -1.31
N ASN A 276 13.80 13.14 -1.64
CA ASN A 276 13.38 11.83 -2.14
C ASN A 276 12.77 11.08 -0.96
N ARG A 277 11.60 10.47 -1.17
CA ARG A 277 10.88 9.76 -0.12
C ARG A 277 10.80 8.26 -0.39
N VAL A 278 10.67 7.50 0.68
CA VAL A 278 10.37 6.06 0.61
C VAL A 278 9.23 5.69 1.54
N SER A 279 8.54 4.61 1.20
CA SER A 279 7.59 3.96 2.10
C SER A 279 7.59 2.46 1.87
N VAL A 280 7.33 1.68 2.92
CA VAL A 280 7.34 0.22 2.90
C VAL A 280 6.03 -0.35 3.44
N PRO A 281 4.92 -0.29 2.67
CA PRO A 281 3.67 -0.92 3.09
C PRO A 281 3.72 -2.45 3.00
N ILE A 282 3.10 -3.08 4.00
CA ILE A 282 2.73 -4.48 4.02
C ILE A 282 1.21 -4.56 3.88
N PHE A 283 0.73 -5.17 2.81
CA PHE A 283 -0.67 -5.44 2.54
C PHE A 283 -1.00 -6.88 2.92
N LEU A 284 -2.03 -7.06 3.74
CA LEU A 284 -2.59 -8.37 4.03
C LEU A 284 -3.79 -8.61 3.14
N HIS A 285 -3.80 -9.73 2.44
CA HIS A 285 -4.88 -10.08 1.52
C HIS A 285 -5.45 -11.45 1.86
N PRO A 286 -6.75 -11.67 1.64
CA PRO A 286 -7.30 -13.00 1.42
C PRO A 286 -6.60 -13.69 0.25
N LYS A 287 -6.66 -15.03 0.19
CA LYS A 287 -6.24 -15.76 -1.02
C LYS A 287 -7.21 -15.44 -2.15
N ALA A 288 -6.74 -15.50 -3.40
CA ALA A 288 -7.61 -15.31 -4.57
C ALA A 288 -8.78 -16.31 -4.61
N THR A 289 -8.60 -17.50 -4.01
CA THR A 289 -9.62 -18.54 -3.90
C THR A 289 -10.59 -18.36 -2.72
N SER A 290 -10.34 -17.38 -1.83
CA SER A 290 -11.20 -17.12 -0.67
C SER A 290 -12.49 -16.42 -1.10
N VAL A 291 -13.61 -16.81 -0.51
CA VAL A 291 -14.89 -16.10 -0.63
C VAL A 291 -14.99 -15.11 0.52
N ILE A 292 -15.12 -13.82 0.20
CA ILE A 292 -15.31 -12.75 1.19
C ILE A 292 -16.77 -12.31 1.23
N GLY A 293 -17.24 -11.92 2.40
CA GLY A 293 -18.60 -11.45 2.65
C GLY A 293 -18.79 -11.16 4.15
N PRO A 294 -19.92 -10.58 4.57
CA PRO A 294 -20.20 -10.32 5.97
C PRO A 294 -20.04 -11.58 6.82
N SER A 295 -19.24 -11.49 7.88
CA SER A 295 -19.01 -12.59 8.83
C SER A 295 -20.29 -12.96 9.58
N LYS A 296 -20.41 -14.24 9.98
CA LYS A 296 -21.61 -14.75 10.65
C LYS A 296 -21.84 -14.06 11.99
N GLU A 297 -20.75 -13.76 12.70
CA GLU A 297 -20.71 -13.09 14.00
C GLU A 297 -21.24 -11.65 13.92
N VAL A 298 -21.10 -11.00 12.77
CA VAL A 298 -21.63 -9.64 12.55
C VAL A 298 -23.11 -9.64 12.18
N LEU A 299 -23.65 -10.76 11.69
CA LEU A 299 -25.07 -10.91 11.33
C LEU A 299 -25.91 -11.59 12.43
N GLN A 300 -25.27 -12.02 13.51
CA GLN A 300 -25.88 -12.89 14.52
C GLN A 300 -27.05 -12.25 15.28
N ASN A 301 -27.14 -10.91 15.34
CA ASN A 301 -28.21 -10.21 16.06
C ASN A 301 -29.31 -9.69 15.11
N GLY A 302 -29.37 -10.19 13.87
CA GLY A 302 -30.40 -9.82 12.89
C GLY A 302 -30.03 -8.62 12.02
N GLU A 303 -28.76 -8.18 12.04
CA GLU A 303 -28.24 -7.22 11.08
C GLU A 303 -28.44 -7.74 9.65
N LYS A 304 -28.88 -6.85 8.74
CA LYS A 304 -29.00 -7.21 7.32
C LYS A 304 -27.62 -7.16 6.64
N PRO A 305 -27.29 -8.12 5.76
CA PRO A 305 -26.07 -8.02 4.98
C PRO A 305 -26.16 -6.81 4.05
N ILE A 306 -25.09 -6.00 4.02
CA ILE A 306 -24.91 -4.88 3.08
C ILE A 306 -24.17 -5.37 1.82
N TYR A 307 -23.40 -6.44 1.97
CA TYR A 307 -22.54 -7.01 0.94
C TYR A 307 -22.94 -8.45 0.63
N LYS A 308 -22.82 -8.83 -0.64
CA LYS A 308 -22.93 -10.23 -1.09
C LYS A 308 -21.60 -10.96 -0.90
N GLN A 309 -21.65 -12.29 -0.93
CA GLN A 309 -20.44 -13.11 -0.97
C GLN A 309 -19.81 -13.05 -2.36
N ILE A 310 -18.51 -12.83 -2.43
CA ILE A 310 -17.76 -12.72 -3.68
C ILE A 310 -16.42 -13.45 -3.57
N LEU A 311 -15.96 -14.03 -4.68
CA LEU A 311 -14.61 -14.58 -4.77
C LEU A 311 -13.61 -13.42 -4.76
N TYR A 312 -12.59 -13.48 -3.90
CA TYR A 312 -11.61 -12.41 -3.78
C TYR A 312 -10.80 -12.22 -5.07
N GLY A 313 -10.49 -13.31 -5.78
CA GLY A 313 -9.85 -13.26 -7.10
C GLY A 313 -10.65 -12.42 -8.10
N ASP A 314 -11.97 -12.61 -8.18
CA ASP A 314 -12.83 -11.81 -9.06
C ASP A 314 -12.85 -10.34 -8.64
N TYR A 315 -12.90 -10.08 -7.33
CA TYR A 315 -12.83 -8.72 -6.79
C TYR A 315 -11.50 -8.02 -7.15
N THR A 316 -10.37 -8.73 -7.03
CA THR A 316 -9.05 -8.21 -7.43
C THR A 316 -8.97 -7.96 -8.93
N ASN A 317 -9.54 -8.83 -9.77
CA ASN A 317 -9.54 -8.65 -11.22
C ASN A 317 -10.30 -7.39 -11.63
N ILE A 318 -11.45 -7.12 -11.01
CA ILE A 318 -12.22 -5.88 -11.25
C ILE A 318 -11.41 -4.65 -10.83
N PHE A 319 -10.71 -4.72 -9.70
CA PHE A 319 -9.87 -3.63 -9.22
C PHE A 319 -8.74 -3.32 -10.21
N PHE A 320 -8.01 -4.34 -10.69
CA PHE A 320 -6.88 -4.15 -11.61
C PHE A 320 -7.31 -3.91 -13.07
N SER A 321 -8.57 -4.14 -13.45
CA SER A 321 -9.06 -3.84 -14.79
C SER A 321 -9.37 -2.35 -15.01
N LYS A 322 -9.29 -1.51 -13.96
CA LYS A 322 -9.58 -0.08 -13.98
C LYS A 322 -8.33 0.75 -13.67
N SER A 323 -8.36 2.05 -13.99
CA SER A 323 -7.39 3.01 -13.43
C SER A 323 -7.57 3.14 -11.91
N HIS A 324 -6.55 3.62 -11.20
CA HIS A 324 -6.55 3.75 -9.73
C HIS A 324 -7.46 4.88 -9.20
N ASP A 325 -8.43 5.31 -10.01
CA ASP A 325 -9.27 6.46 -9.76
C ASP A 325 -10.55 5.98 -9.05
N GLU A 326 -10.75 6.47 -7.81
CA GLU A 326 -11.98 6.37 -7.02
C GLU A 326 -12.24 5.04 -6.26
N LYS A 327 -13.03 5.13 -5.19
CA LYS A 327 -13.58 3.99 -4.41
C LYS A 327 -14.77 3.31 -5.09
N ASP A 328 -14.58 2.84 -6.32
CA ASP A 328 -15.66 2.25 -7.11
C ASP A 328 -15.78 0.73 -6.95
N THR A 329 -14.67 0.04 -6.66
CA THR A 329 -14.63 -1.43 -6.65
C THR A 329 -15.53 -2.03 -5.58
N ILE A 330 -15.63 -1.41 -4.40
CA ILE A 330 -16.52 -1.89 -3.33
C ILE A 330 -18.01 -1.88 -3.73
N LYS A 331 -18.43 -1.05 -4.70
CA LYS A 331 -19.82 -1.02 -5.18
C LYS A 331 -20.24 -2.35 -5.80
N PHE A 332 -19.32 -3.09 -6.41
CA PHE A 332 -19.60 -4.42 -6.97
C PHE A 332 -19.95 -5.47 -5.92
N ALA A 333 -19.51 -5.27 -4.68
CA ALA A 333 -19.78 -6.17 -3.56
C ALA A 333 -21.13 -5.88 -2.87
N LYS A 334 -21.71 -4.69 -3.06
CA LYS A 334 -22.98 -4.30 -2.41
C LYS A 334 -24.17 -5.09 -2.97
N ILE A 335 -25.18 -5.29 -2.13
CA ILE A 335 -26.48 -5.90 -2.48
C ILE A 335 -27.39 -4.89 -3.18
#